data_AF-A0A6V7T782-F1
#
_entry.id   AF-A0A6V7T782-F1
#
_cell.length_a   1.000
_cell.length_b   1.000
_cell.length_c   1.000
_cell.angle_alpha   90.00
_cell.angle_beta   90.00
_cell.angle_gamma   90.00
#
_symmetry.space_group_name_H-M   'P 1'
#
loop_
_entity.id
_entity.type
_entity.pdbx_description
1 polymer ?
#
loop_
_entity_poly.entity_id
_entity_poly.type
_entity_poly.pdbx_seq_one_letter_code
_entity_poly.pdbx_strand_id
1 'polypeptide(L)'
;MNSNITKNIEGQILEALKDKEKEIDHEIKKYEILERRIYDDNDEELENIKNKRLQELKNRHNENRRLLSMGHGVYNEILSEKEFFDICKNSTNVCCHFYRNTTWRCEYLDSKLINLSKKFININFIKINAEKSPFLCDRLKIWCIPTLMLIQNGKTEHSIIGFDELGGDNFSEQTLINVLKKWKLISQAEDDG
;
A
#
# COMPACT_ATOMS: atom_id res chain seq x y z
N MET A 1 -4.69 24.30 20.80
CA MET A 1 -4.13 24.56 19.45
C MET A 1 -3.98 23.20 18.80
N ASN A 2 -4.75 22.86 17.75
CA ASN A 2 -4.41 21.78 16.79
C ASN A 2 -5.48 21.54 15.70
N SER A 3 -6.71 22.07 15.80
CA SER A 3 -7.75 21.81 14.79
C SER A 3 -7.45 22.37 13.38
N ASN A 4 -6.70 23.47 13.26
CA ASN A 4 -6.38 24.06 11.96
C ASN A 4 -5.22 23.36 11.24
N ILE A 5 -4.31 22.73 12.00
CA ILE A 5 -3.16 22.00 11.44
C ILE A 5 -3.64 20.66 10.89
N THR A 6 -4.50 19.94 11.62
CA THR A 6 -5.09 18.67 11.16
C THR A 6 -5.92 18.85 9.88
N LYS A 7 -6.75 19.90 9.81
CA LYS A 7 -7.53 20.23 8.60
C LYS A 7 -6.66 20.54 7.37
N ASN A 8 -5.53 21.23 7.55
CA ASN A 8 -4.62 21.52 6.45
C ASN A 8 -3.91 20.26 5.94
N ILE A 9 -3.54 19.33 6.83
CA ILE A 9 -2.91 18.06 6.45
C ILE A 9 -3.92 17.16 5.73
N GLU A 10 -5.15 17.06 6.22
CA GLU A 10 -6.25 16.35 5.54
C GLU A 10 -6.49 16.91 4.13
N GLY A 11 -6.47 18.24 3.98
CA GLY A 11 -6.58 18.91 2.68
C GLY A 11 -5.45 18.52 1.71
N GLN A 12 -4.20 18.54 2.18
CA GLN A 12 -3.04 18.17 1.37
C GLN A 12 -3.04 16.69 0.96
N ILE A 13 -3.48 15.79 1.86
CA ILE A 13 -3.62 14.36 1.55
C ILE A 13 -4.72 14.15 0.50
N LEU A 14 -5.86 14.83 0.65
CA LEU A 14 -6.97 14.76 -0.30
C LEU A 14 -6.58 15.30 -1.68
N GLU A 15 -5.78 16.36 -1.73
CA GLU A 15 -5.28 16.94 -2.97
C GLU A 15 -4.29 16.00 -3.67
N ALA A 16 -3.35 15.42 -2.94
CA ALA A 16 -2.43 14.42 -3.48
C ALA A 16 -3.15 13.16 -4.01
N LEU A 17 -4.22 12.73 -3.35
CA LEU A 17 -5.07 11.63 -3.83
C LEU A 17 -5.78 11.98 -5.14
N LYS A 18 -6.34 13.19 -5.23
CA LYS A 18 -7.00 13.68 -6.45
C LYS A 18 -6.03 13.84 -7.62
N ASP A 19 -4.80 14.25 -7.36
CA ASP A 19 -3.81 14.42 -8.42
C ASP A 19 -3.33 13.08 -8.97
N LYS A 20 -3.16 12.06 -8.12
CA LYS A 20 -2.94 10.68 -8.58
C LYS A 20 -4.12 10.14 -9.41
N GLU A 21 -5.36 10.43 -8.99
CA GLU A 21 -6.55 10.03 -9.74
C GLU A 21 -6.59 10.65 -11.14
N LYS A 22 -6.26 11.94 -11.28
CA LYS A 22 -6.18 12.63 -12.57
C LYS A 22 -5.07 12.10 -13.47
N GLU A 23 -3.91 11.77 -12.91
CA GLU A 23 -2.79 11.18 -13.66
C GLU A 23 -3.23 9.85 -14.29
N ILE A 24 -3.94 9.04 -13.50
CA ILE A 24 -4.52 7.78 -13.93
C ILE A 24 -5.55 8.00 -15.06
N ASP A 25 -6.49 8.93 -14.87
CA ASP A 25 -7.48 9.28 -15.91
C ASP A 25 -6.83 9.70 -17.24
N HIS A 26 -5.71 10.43 -17.17
CA HIS A 26 -4.97 10.85 -18.36
C HIS A 26 -4.32 9.67 -19.09
N GLU A 27 -3.75 8.72 -18.34
CA GLU A 27 -3.21 7.49 -18.93
C GLU A 27 -4.30 6.63 -19.61
N ILE A 28 -5.49 6.50 -19.02
CA ILE A 28 -6.62 5.79 -19.68
C ILE A 28 -6.92 6.41 -21.04
N LYS A 29 -7.06 7.73 -21.11
CA LYS A 29 -7.34 8.42 -22.38
C LYS A 29 -6.24 8.18 -23.41
N LYS A 30 -4.98 8.14 -22.97
CA LYS A 30 -3.86 7.80 -23.86
C LYS A 30 -4.00 6.38 -24.42
N TYR A 31 -4.45 5.42 -23.62
CA TYR A 31 -4.72 4.06 -24.08
C TYR A 31 -5.88 3.97 -25.06
N GLU A 32 -6.97 4.73 -24.85
CA GLU A 32 -8.09 4.80 -25.80
C GLU A 32 -7.65 5.36 -27.16
N ILE A 33 -6.74 6.35 -27.16
CA ILE A 33 -6.17 6.91 -28.40
C ILE A 33 -5.27 5.89 -29.11
N LEU A 34 -4.43 5.17 -28.35
CA LEU A 34 -3.55 4.12 -28.88
C LEU A 34 -4.36 2.98 -29.50
N GLU A 35 -5.42 2.54 -28.85
CA GLU A 35 -6.34 1.51 -29.35
C GLU A 35 -6.86 1.86 -30.75
N ARG A 36 -7.34 3.09 -30.96
CA ARG A 36 -7.85 3.54 -32.26
C ARG A 36 -6.79 3.51 -33.37
N ARG A 37 -5.50 3.71 -33.05
CA ARG A 37 -4.41 3.68 -34.05
C ARG A 37 -3.97 2.26 -34.43
N ILE A 38 -4.23 1.26 -33.59
CA ILE A 38 -3.75 -0.11 -33.82
C ILE A 38 -4.53 -0.81 -34.94
N TYR A 39 -5.83 -0.50 -35.07
CA TYR A 39 -6.73 -1.10 -36.08
C TYR A 39 -6.47 -0.65 -37.54
N ASP A 40 -5.50 0.23 -37.80
CA ASP A 40 -5.16 0.71 -39.15
C ASP A 40 -4.03 -0.13 -39.84
N ASP A 41 -3.41 -1.10 -39.15
CA ASP A 41 -2.31 -1.94 -39.69
C ASP A 41 -2.82 -3.32 -40.20
N ASN A 42 -2.52 -3.69 -41.44
CA ASN A 42 -2.98 -4.93 -42.11
C ASN A 42 -2.23 -6.23 -41.71
N ASP A 43 -1.51 -6.26 -40.59
CA ASP A 43 -0.76 -7.45 -40.13
C ASP A 43 -1.43 -8.05 -38.88
N GLU A 44 -2.19 -9.13 -39.09
CA GLU A 44 -3.02 -9.80 -38.08
C GLU A 44 -2.19 -10.37 -36.90
N GLU A 45 -0.95 -10.82 -37.13
CA GLU A 45 -0.09 -11.34 -36.06
C GLU A 45 0.43 -10.19 -35.19
N LEU A 46 0.84 -9.09 -35.82
CA LEU A 46 1.26 -7.88 -35.12
C LEU A 46 0.10 -7.24 -34.33
N GLU A 47 -1.10 -7.24 -34.89
CA GLU A 47 -2.32 -6.74 -34.26
C GLU A 47 -2.65 -7.52 -32.97
N ASN A 48 -2.56 -8.85 -33.03
CA ASN A 48 -2.79 -9.71 -31.86
C ASN A 48 -1.81 -9.44 -30.71
N ILE A 49 -0.52 -9.25 -31.01
CA ILE A 49 0.49 -8.91 -29.99
C ILE A 49 0.21 -7.54 -29.37
N LYS A 50 -0.14 -6.54 -30.19
CA LYS A 50 -0.48 -5.19 -29.74
C LYS A 50 -1.72 -5.21 -28.84
N ASN A 51 -2.77 -5.90 -29.25
CA ASN A 51 -4.03 -6.02 -28.51
C ASN A 51 -3.82 -6.69 -27.14
N LYS A 52 -3.04 -7.77 -27.08
CA LYS A 52 -2.72 -8.44 -25.81
C LYS A 52 -2.00 -7.49 -24.84
N ARG A 53 -0.97 -6.78 -25.31
CA ARG A 53 -0.24 -5.80 -24.47
C ARG A 53 -1.15 -4.65 -24.00
N LEU A 54 -1.98 -4.12 -24.88
CA LEU A 54 -2.92 -3.05 -24.55
C LEU A 54 -3.92 -3.52 -23.48
N GLN A 55 -4.44 -4.75 -23.60
CA GLN A 55 -5.35 -5.32 -22.62
C GLN A 55 -4.67 -5.53 -21.26
N GLU A 56 -3.43 -6.04 -21.22
CA GLU A 56 -2.65 -6.16 -19.99
C GLU A 56 -2.44 -4.80 -19.31
N LEU A 57 -2.11 -3.76 -20.07
CA LEU A 57 -1.94 -2.40 -19.57
C LEU A 57 -3.26 -1.83 -19.00
N LYS A 58 -4.37 -1.96 -19.74
CA LYS A 58 -5.70 -1.54 -19.29
C LYS A 58 -6.11 -2.23 -17.98
N ASN A 59 -5.88 -3.54 -17.89
CA ASN A 59 -6.22 -4.33 -16.70
C ASN A 59 -5.41 -3.86 -15.49
N ARG A 60 -4.09 -3.68 -15.63
CA ARG A 60 -3.23 -3.15 -14.57
C ARG A 60 -3.69 -1.77 -14.10
N HIS A 61 -4.05 -0.92 -15.05
CA HIS A 61 -4.47 0.43 -14.76
C HIS A 61 -5.80 0.49 -14.00
N ASN A 62 -6.79 -0.29 -14.44
CA ASN A 62 -8.08 -0.41 -13.74
C ASN A 62 -7.91 -0.99 -12.33
N GLU A 63 -7.03 -1.98 -12.17
CA GLU A 63 -6.73 -2.54 -10.85
C GLU A 63 -6.07 -1.51 -9.94
N ASN A 64 -5.09 -0.75 -10.43
CA ASN A 64 -4.46 0.32 -9.65
C ASN A 64 -5.49 1.37 -9.20
N ARG A 65 -6.40 1.78 -10.09
CA ARG A 65 -7.49 2.71 -9.71
C ARG A 65 -8.37 2.13 -8.61
N ARG A 66 -8.71 0.84 -8.69
CA ARG A 66 -9.48 0.13 -7.66
C ARG A 66 -8.73 0.08 -6.32
N LEU A 67 -7.43 -0.17 -6.34
CA LEU A 67 -6.62 -0.21 -5.12
C LEU A 67 -6.54 1.18 -4.46
N LEU A 68 -6.32 2.25 -5.24
CA LEU A 68 -6.32 3.62 -4.71
C LEU A 68 -7.66 4.02 -4.09
N SER A 69 -8.78 3.66 -4.72
CA SER A 69 -10.11 3.96 -4.15
C SER A 69 -10.39 3.22 -2.85
N MET A 70 -9.65 2.15 -2.58
CA MET A 70 -9.66 1.40 -1.32
C MET A 70 -8.62 1.88 -0.29
N GLY A 71 -7.95 3.00 -0.58
CA GLY A 71 -6.98 3.62 0.33
C GLY A 71 -5.56 3.07 0.23
N HIS A 72 -5.25 2.23 -0.77
CA HIS A 72 -3.86 1.84 -1.04
C HIS A 72 -3.08 3.03 -1.61
N GLY A 73 -1.75 2.95 -1.64
CA GLY A 73 -0.91 4.03 -2.17
C GLY A 73 -0.62 5.16 -1.16
N VAL A 74 -1.22 5.09 0.03
CA VAL A 74 -1.09 6.03 1.15
C VAL A 74 -0.98 5.23 2.45
N TYR A 75 -0.24 5.77 3.42
CA TYR A 75 -0.14 5.20 4.77
C TYR A 75 -1.21 5.81 5.69
N ASN A 76 -2.26 5.03 5.98
CA ASN A 76 -3.45 5.51 6.68
C ASN A 76 -3.52 5.03 8.14
N GLU A 77 -3.98 5.90 9.05
CA GLU A 77 -4.31 5.52 10.42
C GLU A 77 -5.77 5.06 10.49
N ILE A 78 -5.98 3.85 10.99
CA ILE A 78 -7.31 3.30 11.25
C ILE A 78 -7.67 3.48 12.72
N LEU A 79 -8.92 3.83 12.99
CA LEU A 79 -9.38 4.19 14.34
C LEU A 79 -10.28 3.14 14.97
N SER A 80 -10.74 2.16 14.19
CA SER A 80 -11.67 1.14 14.66
C SER A 80 -11.23 -0.27 14.29
N GLU A 81 -11.55 -1.21 15.16
CA GLU A 81 -11.24 -2.62 14.95
C GLU A 81 -12.06 -3.22 13.80
N LYS A 82 -13.28 -2.70 13.60
CA LYS A 82 -14.13 -3.08 12.47
C LYS A 82 -13.43 -2.76 11.14
N GLU A 83 -12.91 -1.54 11.01
CA GLU A 83 -12.20 -1.08 9.82
C GLU A 83 -10.96 -1.94 9.54
N PHE A 84 -10.21 -2.34 10.58
CA PHE A 84 -9.09 -3.29 10.44
C PHE A 84 -9.54 -4.59 9.73
N PHE A 85 -10.61 -5.23 10.22
CA PHE A 85 -11.10 -6.48 9.64
C PHE A 85 -11.67 -6.28 8.23
N ASP A 86 -12.35 -5.17 7.98
CA ASP A 86 -12.88 -4.83 6.65
C ASP A 86 -11.74 -4.63 5.64
N ILE A 87 -10.65 -3.95 6.02
CA ILE A 87 -9.46 -3.79 5.17
C ILE A 87 -8.79 -5.14 4.89
N CYS A 88 -8.60 -5.96 5.93
CA CYS A 88 -7.98 -7.29 5.79
C CYS A 88 -8.80 -8.24 4.91
N LYS A 89 -10.13 -8.07 4.88
CA LYS A 89 -11.03 -8.85 4.02
C LYS A 89 -10.98 -8.40 2.56
N ASN A 90 -10.88 -7.10 2.33
CA ASN A 90 -10.99 -6.52 0.98
C ASN A 90 -9.63 -6.38 0.27
N SER A 91 -8.52 -6.37 1.01
CA SER A 91 -7.17 -6.21 0.44
C SER A 91 -6.41 -7.54 0.45
N THR A 92 -5.75 -7.85 -0.66
CA THR A 92 -4.94 -9.07 -0.80
C THR A 92 -3.75 -9.06 0.15
N ASN A 93 -3.00 -7.96 0.19
CA ASN A 93 -1.84 -7.77 1.06
C ASN A 93 -2.10 -6.57 1.96
N VAL A 94 -1.88 -6.74 3.27
CA VAL A 94 -1.97 -5.66 4.26
C VAL A 94 -0.73 -5.69 5.13
N CYS A 95 -0.16 -4.51 5.35
CA CYS A 95 0.95 -4.29 6.27
C CYS A 95 0.47 -3.34 7.37
N CYS A 96 0.24 -3.87 8.57
CA CYS A 96 -0.36 -3.14 9.68
C CYS A 96 0.65 -2.85 10.78
N HIS A 97 0.91 -1.57 11.03
CA HIS A 97 1.78 -1.10 12.09
C HIS A 97 0.98 -0.85 13.39
N PHE A 98 1.20 -1.69 14.39
CA PHE A 98 0.75 -1.47 15.75
C PHE A 98 1.73 -0.54 16.45
N TYR A 99 1.28 0.66 16.79
CA TYR A 99 2.15 1.75 17.26
C TYR A 99 1.66 2.38 18.57
N ARG A 100 2.55 3.17 19.18
CA ARG A 100 2.23 4.10 20.28
C ARG A 100 2.97 5.42 20.09
N ASN A 101 2.39 6.53 20.54
CA ASN A 101 2.92 7.88 20.30
C ASN A 101 4.23 8.19 21.05
N THR A 102 4.62 7.38 22.03
CA THR A 102 5.72 7.67 22.95
C THR A 102 7.07 7.07 22.53
N THR A 103 7.15 6.44 21.35
CA THR A 103 8.35 5.69 20.94
C THR A 103 8.89 6.17 19.61
N TRP A 104 10.11 6.71 19.62
CA TRP A 104 10.83 7.15 18.42
C TRP A 104 10.95 6.04 17.34
N ARG A 105 11.01 4.77 17.74
CA ARG A 105 10.99 3.62 16.80
C ARG A 105 9.72 3.56 15.97
N CYS A 106 8.56 3.93 16.53
CA CYS A 106 7.32 4.00 15.77
C CYS A 106 7.39 5.11 14.71
N GLU A 107 7.92 6.28 15.08
CA GLU A 107 8.09 7.41 14.15
C GLU A 107 9.08 7.07 13.02
N TYR A 108 10.17 6.37 13.36
CA TYR A 108 11.15 5.89 12.40
C TYR A 108 10.52 4.93 11.38
N LEU A 109 9.72 3.97 11.87
CA LEU A 109 9.02 3.03 11.02
C LEU A 109 7.95 3.72 10.16
N ASP A 110 7.19 4.67 10.72
CA ASP A 110 6.21 5.49 9.99
C ASP A 110 6.85 6.15 8.76
N SER A 111 8.05 6.75 8.91
CA SER A 111 8.77 7.38 7.78
C SER A 111 9.05 6.41 6.63
N LYS A 112 9.45 5.17 6.94
CA LYS A 112 9.72 4.14 5.91
C LYS A 112 8.42 3.65 5.27
N LEU A 113 7.38 3.41 6.06
CA LEU A 113 6.09 2.93 5.55
C LEU A 113 5.39 3.97 4.67
N ILE A 114 5.54 5.26 4.95
CA ILE A 114 5.03 6.34 4.07
C ILE A 114 5.67 6.24 2.67
N ASN A 115 6.99 6.04 2.59
CA ASN A 115 7.67 5.91 1.29
C ASN A 115 7.25 4.62 0.58
N LEU A 116 7.21 3.50 1.29
CA LEU A 116 6.84 2.21 0.73
C LEU A 116 5.39 2.18 0.25
N SER A 117 4.47 2.85 0.95
CA SER A 117 3.07 2.94 0.54
C SER A 117 2.90 3.56 -0.84
N LYS A 118 3.78 4.51 -1.22
CA LYS A 118 3.74 5.14 -2.54
C LYS A 118 4.29 4.24 -3.64
N LYS A 119 5.25 3.36 -3.31
CA LYS A 119 5.93 2.46 -4.25
C LYS A 119 5.13 1.16 -4.48
N PHE A 120 4.59 0.58 -3.42
CA PHE A 120 3.94 -0.73 -3.44
C PHE A 120 2.43 -0.58 -3.23
N ILE A 121 1.74 -0.12 -4.27
CA ILE A 121 0.27 0.10 -4.28
C ILE A 121 -0.54 -1.18 -4.09
N ASN A 122 0.05 -2.35 -4.34
CA ASN A 122 -0.55 -3.66 -4.14
C ASN A 122 -0.64 -4.07 -2.66
N ILE A 123 0.05 -3.35 -1.77
CA ILE A 123 0.03 -3.57 -0.33
C ILE A 123 -0.70 -2.40 0.33
N ASN A 124 -1.71 -2.72 1.14
CA ASN A 124 -2.37 -1.70 1.95
C ASN A 124 -1.54 -1.44 3.21
N PHE A 125 -0.90 -0.27 3.30
CA PHE A 125 -0.12 0.11 4.47
C PHE A 125 -1.00 0.91 5.43
N ILE A 126 -1.20 0.36 6.62
CA ILE A 126 -2.06 0.96 7.64
C ILE A 126 -1.36 1.00 8.99
N LYS A 127 -1.83 1.85 9.88
CA LYS A 127 -1.40 1.86 11.28
C LYS A 127 -2.56 1.95 12.23
N ILE A 128 -2.38 1.38 13.41
CA ILE A 128 -3.38 1.40 14.47
C ILE A 128 -2.72 1.63 15.82
N ASN A 129 -3.30 2.53 16.61
CA ASN A 129 -2.80 2.80 17.95
C ASN A 129 -3.15 1.62 18.88
N ALA A 130 -2.11 0.98 19.41
CA ALA A 130 -2.24 -0.20 20.26
C ALA A 130 -2.93 0.11 21.60
N GLU A 131 -2.70 1.30 22.17
CA GLU A 131 -3.31 1.72 23.45
C GLU A 131 -4.83 1.95 23.31
N LYS A 132 -5.28 2.31 22.11
CA LYS A 132 -6.70 2.53 21.80
C LYS A 132 -7.41 1.27 21.29
N SER A 133 -6.68 0.20 21.02
CA SER A 133 -7.21 -1.03 20.38
C SER A 133 -6.84 -2.30 21.16
N PRO A 134 -7.15 -2.38 22.47
CA PRO A 134 -6.70 -3.48 23.33
C PRO A 134 -7.26 -4.84 22.90
N PHE A 135 -8.49 -4.90 22.38
CA PHE A 135 -9.07 -6.17 21.93
C PHE A 135 -8.33 -6.72 20.70
N LEU A 136 -7.98 -5.88 19.73
CA LEU A 136 -7.10 -6.30 18.63
C LEU A 136 -5.73 -6.76 19.13
N CYS A 137 -5.12 -6.02 20.06
CA CYS A 137 -3.82 -6.39 20.62
C CYS A 137 -3.87 -7.76 21.31
N ASP A 138 -4.89 -8.03 22.12
CA ASP A 138 -5.06 -9.33 22.78
C ASP A 138 -5.29 -10.45 21.76
N ARG A 139 -6.20 -10.23 20.80
CA ARG A 139 -6.57 -11.23 19.80
C ARG A 139 -5.41 -11.60 18.89
N LEU A 140 -4.59 -10.62 18.53
CA LEU A 140 -3.44 -10.78 17.63
C LEU A 140 -2.11 -10.99 18.40
N LYS A 141 -2.17 -11.08 19.73
CA LYS A 141 -1.03 -11.28 20.62
C LYS A 141 0.07 -10.23 20.44
N ILE A 142 -0.32 -8.97 20.32
CA ILE A 142 0.60 -7.83 20.28
C ILE A 142 1.06 -7.52 21.70
N TRP A 143 2.30 -7.88 22.02
CA TRP A 143 2.89 -7.69 23.36
C TRP A 143 4.06 -6.69 23.37
N CYS A 144 4.55 -6.28 22.20
CA CYS A 144 5.66 -5.34 22.05
C CYS A 144 5.37 -4.36 20.91
N ILE A 145 5.89 -3.13 21.03
CA ILE A 145 5.67 -2.04 20.08
C ILE A 145 7.03 -1.43 19.70
N PRO A 146 7.31 -1.13 18.41
CA PRO A 146 6.43 -1.35 17.26
C PRO A 146 6.27 -2.84 16.90
N THR A 147 5.09 -3.22 16.43
CA THR A 147 4.89 -4.51 15.73
C THR A 147 4.35 -4.24 14.34
N LEU A 148 5.01 -4.79 13.32
CA LEU A 148 4.54 -4.73 11.93
C LEU A 148 3.96 -6.09 11.54
N MET A 149 2.64 -6.15 11.41
CA MET A 149 1.93 -7.37 11.05
C MET A 149 1.76 -7.47 9.53
N LEU A 150 2.14 -8.62 8.98
CA LEU A 150 2.03 -8.93 7.57
C LEU A 150 0.86 -9.88 7.36
N ILE A 151 -0.11 -9.45 6.56
CA ILE A 151 -1.38 -10.15 6.35
C ILE A 151 -1.55 -10.40 4.86
N GLN A 152 -1.89 -11.63 4.49
CA GLN A 152 -2.23 -12.01 3.12
C GLN A 152 -3.57 -12.73 3.09
N ASN A 153 -4.47 -12.31 2.20
CA ASN A 153 -5.80 -12.91 2.02
C ASN A 153 -6.58 -13.08 3.34
N GLY A 154 -6.53 -12.05 4.20
CA GLY A 154 -7.17 -12.03 5.51
C GLY A 154 -6.53 -12.91 6.58
N LYS A 155 -5.36 -13.53 6.31
CA LYS A 155 -4.61 -14.35 7.27
C LYS A 155 -3.31 -13.67 7.67
N THR A 156 -2.95 -13.75 8.94
CA THR A 156 -1.65 -13.27 9.43
C THR A 156 -0.57 -14.25 9.00
N GLU A 157 0.34 -13.80 8.14
CA GLU A 157 1.48 -14.59 7.67
C GLU A 157 2.69 -14.43 8.60
N HIS A 158 2.93 -13.21 9.09
CA HIS A 158 4.04 -12.93 9.99
C HIS A 158 3.81 -11.68 10.84
N SER A 159 4.57 -11.53 11.92
CA SER A 159 4.63 -10.31 12.72
C SER A 159 6.08 -9.99 13.06
N ILE A 160 6.55 -8.85 12.56
CA ILE A 160 7.89 -8.33 12.87
C ILE A 160 7.78 -7.56 14.17
N ILE A 161 8.45 -8.06 15.21
CA ILE A 161 8.39 -7.50 16.55
C ILE A 161 9.64 -6.64 16.78
N GLY A 162 9.46 -5.35 17.09
CA GLY A 162 10.57 -4.41 17.19
C GLY A 162 11.33 -4.32 15.87
N PHE A 163 12.67 -4.26 15.95
CA PHE A 163 13.56 -4.16 14.79
C PHE A 163 14.54 -5.33 14.68
N ASP A 164 14.36 -6.39 15.46
CA ASP A 164 15.35 -7.48 15.55
C ASP A 164 15.53 -8.18 14.19
N GLU A 165 14.42 -8.42 13.48
CA GLU A 165 14.46 -8.99 12.13
C GLU A 165 14.92 -8.00 11.04
N LEU A 166 15.00 -6.70 11.36
CA LEU A 166 15.44 -5.65 10.46
C LEU A 166 16.93 -5.29 10.66
N GLY A 167 17.64 -6.01 11.54
CA GLY A 167 19.04 -5.72 11.86
C GLY A 167 19.21 -4.61 12.89
N GLY A 168 18.15 -4.27 13.64
CA GLY A 168 18.18 -3.30 14.73
C GLY A 168 17.82 -1.87 14.32
N ASP A 169 18.20 -0.94 15.18
CA ASP A 169 17.96 0.48 14.98
C ASP A 169 18.66 0.99 13.71
N ASN A 170 18.04 1.95 13.01
CA ASN A 170 18.53 2.55 11.75
C ASN A 170 18.58 1.62 10.52
N PHE A 171 17.72 0.59 10.48
CA PHE A 171 17.61 -0.27 9.30
C PHE A 171 17.25 0.51 8.02
N SER A 172 17.79 0.07 6.88
CA SER A 172 17.53 0.70 5.58
C SER A 172 16.12 0.38 5.06
N GLU A 173 15.58 1.24 4.20
CA GLU A 173 14.33 0.94 3.49
C GLU A 173 14.43 -0.37 2.70
N GLN A 174 15.60 -0.64 2.10
CA GLN A 174 15.88 -1.89 1.40
C GLN A 174 15.78 -3.12 2.31
N THR A 175 16.19 -3.00 3.57
CA THR A 175 16.10 -4.10 4.54
C THR A 175 14.64 -4.48 4.78
N LEU A 176 13.77 -3.47 4.94
CA LEU A 176 12.33 -3.69 5.11
C LEU A 176 11.71 -4.30 3.85
N ILE A 177 12.08 -3.82 2.65
CA ILE A 177 11.65 -4.41 1.38
C ILE A 177 12.06 -5.89 1.30
N ASN A 178 13.29 -6.23 1.67
CA ASN A 178 13.76 -7.62 1.65
C ASN A 178 12.95 -8.53 2.58
N VAL A 179 12.52 -8.03 3.74
CA VAL A 179 11.63 -8.77 4.63
C VAL A 179 10.23 -8.94 4.02
N LEU A 180 9.66 -7.88 3.43
CA LEU A 180 8.35 -7.98 2.76
C LEU A 180 8.39 -8.96 1.58
N LYS A 181 9.49 -9.02 0.83
CA LYS A 181 9.73 -10.02 -0.23
C LYS A 181 9.86 -11.43 0.32
N LYS A 182 10.61 -11.61 1.41
CA LYS A 182 10.76 -12.92 2.08
C LYS A 182 9.40 -13.51 2.44
N TRP A 183 8.47 -12.66 2.88
CA TRP A 183 7.09 -13.03 3.22
C TRP A 183 6.10 -12.92 2.05
N LYS A 184 6.60 -12.72 0.81
CA LYS A 184 5.82 -12.72 -0.44
C LYS A 184 4.72 -11.64 -0.50
N LEU A 185 4.85 -10.55 0.25
CA LEU A 185 3.97 -9.39 0.11
C LEU A 185 4.31 -8.57 -1.13
N ILE A 186 5.59 -8.51 -1.48
CA ILE A 186 6.11 -7.89 -2.71
C ILE A 186 6.48 -9.01 -3.69
N SER A 187 6.04 -8.89 -4.94
CA SER A 187 6.39 -9.85 -5.98
C SER A 187 7.77 -9.55 -6.58
N GLN A 188 8.46 -10.56 -7.13
CA GLN A 188 9.79 -10.36 -7.75
C GLN A 188 9.76 -9.42 -8.97
N ALA A 189 8.58 -9.22 -9.59
CA ALA A 189 8.41 -8.33 -10.74
C ALA A 189 8.25 -6.84 -10.37
N GLU A 190 8.10 -6.53 -9.08
CA GLU A 190 7.94 -5.15 -8.57
C GLU A 190 9.29 -4.52 -8.15
N ASP A 191 10.42 -5.18 -8.43
CA ASP A 191 11.76 -4.78 -7.99
C ASP A 191 12.42 -3.69 -8.89
N ASP A 192 11.87 -3.45 -10.07
CA ASP A 192 12.48 -2.58 -11.10
C ASP A 192 11.94 -1.13 -11.08
N GLY A 193 11.40 -0.67 -9.95
CA GLY A 193 10.80 0.66 -9.76
C GLY A 193 11.65 1.66 -8.97
#